data_AF-A0A2P2HXK2-F1
#
_entry.id   AF-A0A2P2HXK2-F1
#
_cell.length_a   1.000
_cell.length_b   1.000
_cell.length_c   1.000
_cell.angle_alpha   90.00
_cell.angle_beta   90.00
_cell.angle_gamma   90.00
#
_symmetry.space_group_name_H-M   'P 1'
#
loop_
_entity.id
_entity.type
_entity.pdbx_description
1 polymer ?
#
loop_
_entity_poly.entity_id
_entity_poly.type
_entity_poly.pdbx_seq_one_letter_code
_entity_poly.pdbx_strand_id
1 'polypeptide(L)'
;IYIRVAVRSWLKMPHDVTDAFLYADTSCGGLKVLHLETSVRFLRQRRLAKLLGSSDPLVRMASQTCVVGTTQRYWAGPARIKGTELATQREVDRYWRGRLWESVDGTGLPPASEVPRVHQWATSGRGLMSGADFVRAVAVRGASVATPLRSSRGRPGVDSDCAVCRVPASLGHVSQSCPSTHGLRVRRHDDLVKFVAGRLVRCGCELPNKFQGVNYQISFSI
;
A
#
# COMPACT_ATOMS: atom_id res chain seq x y z
N ILE A 1 -6.65 9.51 14.70
CA ILE A 1 -7.41 10.32 13.70
C ILE A 1 -6.49 11.33 12.99
N TYR A 2 -5.77 12.19 13.71
CA TYR A 2 -4.90 13.24 13.14
C TYR A 2 -3.86 12.76 12.12
N ILE A 3 -3.14 11.65 12.39
CA ILE A 3 -2.12 11.13 11.47
C ILE A 3 -2.69 10.78 10.10
N ARG A 4 -3.83 10.06 10.06
CA ARG A 4 -4.46 9.69 8.77
C ARG A 4 -4.84 10.92 7.96
N VAL A 5 -5.39 11.94 8.63
CA VAL A 5 -5.80 13.19 7.97
C VAL A 5 -4.60 13.93 7.40
N ALA A 6 -3.51 14.03 8.17
CA ALA A 6 -2.26 14.64 7.71
C ALA A 6 -1.65 13.90 6.51
N VAL A 7 -1.55 12.56 6.59
CA VAL A 7 -1.01 11.73 5.51
C VAL A 7 -1.87 11.86 4.24
N ARG A 8 -3.21 11.86 4.36
CA ARG A 8 -4.11 12.09 3.23
C ARG A 8 -3.91 13.48 2.63
N SER A 9 -3.74 14.51 3.45
CA SER A 9 -3.48 15.88 2.99
C SER A 9 -2.17 16.02 2.23
N TRP A 10 -1.07 15.43 2.73
CA TRP A 10 0.23 15.43 2.06
C TRP A 10 0.20 14.67 0.74
N LEU A 11 -0.49 13.54 0.70
CA LEU A 11 -0.56 12.67 -0.47
C LEU A 11 -1.74 12.96 -1.38
N LYS A 12 -2.46 14.07 -1.14
CA LYS A 12 -3.65 14.50 -1.90
C LYS A 12 -4.67 13.37 -2.11
N MET A 13 -4.81 12.51 -1.12
CA MET A 13 -5.72 11.38 -1.19
C MET A 13 -7.17 11.81 -0.89
N PRO A 14 -8.13 11.23 -1.60
CA PRO A 14 -9.54 11.30 -1.23
C PRO A 14 -9.82 10.75 0.17
N HIS A 15 -10.88 11.27 0.82
CA HIS A 15 -11.28 10.82 2.15
C HIS A 15 -11.81 9.38 2.19
N ASP A 16 -12.28 8.86 1.05
CA ASP A 16 -12.87 7.53 0.91
C ASP A 16 -11.84 6.41 0.68
N VAL A 17 -10.54 6.74 0.55
CA VAL A 17 -9.46 5.73 0.47
C VAL A 17 -9.48 4.87 1.73
N THR A 18 -9.44 3.56 1.57
CA THR A 18 -9.42 2.61 2.69
C THR A 18 -8.26 2.91 3.65
N ASP A 19 -8.56 2.95 4.95
CA ASP A 19 -7.54 3.06 6.00
C ASP A 19 -6.51 1.93 5.92
N ALA A 20 -6.90 0.77 5.39
CA ALA A 20 -6.02 -0.37 5.22
C ALA A 20 -4.86 -0.06 4.26
N PHE A 21 -5.03 0.83 3.29
CA PHE A 21 -3.96 1.25 2.38
C PHE A 21 -2.87 2.02 3.13
N LEU A 22 -3.26 2.82 4.13
CA LEU A 22 -2.32 3.57 4.96
C LEU A 22 -1.52 2.64 5.86
N TYR A 23 -2.18 1.69 6.53
CA TYR A 23 -1.58 0.91 7.60
C TYR A 23 -0.97 -0.43 7.18
N ALA A 24 -1.44 -1.03 6.07
CA ALA A 24 -0.90 -2.29 5.59
C ALA A 24 0.58 -2.14 5.20
N ASP A 25 1.31 -3.25 5.34
CA ASP A 25 2.73 -3.30 5.03
C ASP A 25 3.01 -2.94 3.55
N THR A 26 4.14 -2.29 3.30
CA THR A 26 4.55 -1.88 1.97
C THR A 26 4.79 -3.07 1.03
N SER A 27 5.18 -4.23 1.57
CA SER A 27 5.28 -5.51 0.84
C SER A 27 3.93 -6.04 0.35
N CYS A 28 2.82 -5.59 0.92
CA CYS A 28 1.47 -6.01 0.55
C CYS A 28 0.76 -4.97 -0.32
N GLY A 29 1.48 -3.90 -0.71
CA GLY A 29 0.90 -2.80 -1.48
C GLY A 29 0.49 -1.57 -0.65
N GLY A 30 0.55 -1.60 0.69
CA GLY A 30 0.23 -0.44 1.54
C GLY A 30 1.36 0.58 1.70
N LEU A 31 1.18 1.55 2.61
CA LEU A 31 2.15 2.60 2.94
C LEU A 31 2.89 2.39 4.27
N LYS A 32 2.47 1.42 5.09
CA LYS A 32 3.07 1.09 6.39
C LYS A 32 3.18 2.30 7.34
N VAL A 33 2.14 3.15 7.35
CA VAL A 33 2.00 4.19 8.37
C VAL A 33 1.77 3.52 9.73
N LEU A 34 2.38 4.06 10.79
CA LEU A 34 2.25 3.49 12.13
C LEU A 34 0.80 3.64 12.64
N HIS A 35 0.16 2.52 12.96
CA HIS A 35 -1.13 2.51 13.64
C HIS A 35 -0.94 2.71 15.15
N LEU A 36 -0.99 3.97 15.60
CA LEU A 36 -0.63 4.34 16.98
C LEU A 36 -1.35 3.52 18.06
N GLU A 37 -2.64 3.24 17.91
CA GLU A 37 -3.40 2.52 18.94
C GLU A 37 -2.82 1.13 19.23
N THR A 38 -2.54 0.36 18.17
CA THR A 38 -1.91 -0.96 18.29
C THR A 38 -0.44 -0.85 18.70
N SER A 39 0.27 0.12 18.12
CA SER A 39 1.71 0.28 18.39
C SER A 39 1.99 0.73 19.82
N VAL A 40 1.22 1.67 20.36
CA VAL A 40 1.33 2.11 21.76
C VAL A 40 1.05 0.94 22.69
N ARG A 41 0.02 0.13 22.39
CA ARG A 41 -0.29 -1.08 23.17
C ARG A 41 0.90 -2.02 23.26
N PHE A 42 1.44 -2.44 22.13
CA PHE A 42 2.57 -3.38 22.10
C PHE A 42 3.86 -2.78 22.68
N LEU A 43 4.11 -1.49 22.47
CA LEU A 43 5.26 -0.80 23.07
C LEU A 43 5.14 -0.74 24.60
N ARG A 44 3.94 -0.48 25.14
CA ARG A 44 3.68 -0.49 26.59
C ARG A 44 3.84 -1.88 27.18
N GLN A 45 3.26 -2.90 26.55
CA GLN A 45 3.42 -4.30 26.97
C GLN A 45 4.90 -4.71 27.01
N ARG A 46 5.65 -4.41 25.96
CA ARG A 46 7.09 -4.73 25.91
C ARG A 46 7.90 -4.00 26.99
N ARG A 47 7.57 -2.73 27.28
CA ARG A 47 8.24 -1.98 28.37
C ARG A 47 7.91 -2.57 29.74
N LEU A 48 6.65 -2.89 30.00
CA LEU A 48 6.21 -3.49 31.27
C LEU A 48 6.84 -4.87 31.48
N ALA A 49 6.88 -5.70 30.43
CA ALA A 49 7.55 -7.01 30.50
C ALA A 49 9.03 -6.88 30.86
N LYS A 50 9.74 -5.89 30.29
CA LYS A 50 11.14 -5.61 30.65
C LYS A 50 11.31 -5.14 32.09
N LEU A 51 10.40 -4.30 32.58
CA LEU A 51 10.44 -3.78 33.94
C LEU A 51 10.18 -4.88 34.98
N LEU A 52 9.23 -5.78 34.69
CA LEU A 52 8.92 -6.94 35.54
C LEU A 52 10.01 -8.02 35.49
N GLY A 53 10.66 -8.19 34.34
CA GLY A 53 11.75 -9.14 34.14
C GLY A 53 13.15 -8.59 34.46
N SER A 54 13.25 -7.43 35.10
CA SER A 54 14.55 -6.80 35.40
C SER A 54 15.35 -7.63 36.42
N SER A 55 16.64 -7.82 36.15
CA SER A 55 17.58 -8.42 37.11
C SER A 55 17.97 -7.46 38.23
N ASP A 56 17.83 -6.15 38.02
CA ASP A 56 18.16 -5.13 39.02
C ASP A 56 17.20 -5.20 40.24
N PRO A 57 17.73 -5.33 41.48
CA PRO A 57 16.91 -5.45 42.69
C PRO A 57 16.00 -4.24 42.97
N LEU A 58 16.47 -3.01 42.72
CA LEU A 58 15.70 -1.79 42.95
C LEU A 58 14.54 -1.68 41.96
N VAL A 59 14.81 -1.97 40.68
CA VAL A 59 13.78 -2.00 39.64
C VAL A 59 12.73 -3.07 39.94
N ARG A 60 13.14 -4.23 40.46
CA ARG A 60 12.22 -5.30 40.82
C ARG A 60 11.32 -4.91 41.99
N MET A 61 11.88 -4.31 43.05
CA MET A 61 11.07 -3.80 44.16
C MET A 61 10.10 -2.70 43.68
N ALA A 62 10.56 -1.76 42.86
CA ALA A 62 9.71 -0.73 42.28
C ALA A 62 8.59 -1.31 41.38
N SER A 63 8.88 -2.41 40.66
CA SER A 63 7.90 -3.09 39.80
C SER A 63 6.75 -3.77 40.56
N GLN A 64 6.95 -4.07 41.85
CA GLN A 64 5.94 -4.70 42.70
C GLN A 64 4.96 -3.70 43.31
N THR A 65 5.15 -2.40 43.06
CA THR A 65 4.21 -1.37 43.52
C THR A 65 2.83 -1.54 42.90
N CYS A 66 1.78 -1.18 43.66
CA CYS A 66 0.39 -1.30 43.22
C CYS A 66 0.10 -0.54 41.91
N VAL A 67 0.80 0.58 41.68
CA VAL A 67 0.70 1.41 40.46
C VAL A 67 1.17 0.63 39.23
N VAL A 68 2.27 -0.12 39.33
CA VAL A 68 2.77 -0.95 38.23
C VAL A 68 1.83 -2.13 37.99
N GLY A 69 1.33 -2.78 39.04
CA GLY A 69 0.39 -3.90 38.93
C GLY A 69 -0.94 -3.53 38.26
N THR A 70 -1.52 -2.37 38.62
CA THR A 70 -2.75 -1.86 37.98
C THR A 70 -2.52 -1.48 36.51
N THR A 71 -1.41 -0.81 36.24
CA THR A 71 -0.96 -0.49 34.87
C THR A 71 -0.77 -1.76 34.04
N GLN A 72 -0.12 -2.78 34.58
CA GLN A 72 0.06 -4.06 33.93
C GLN A 72 -1.27 -4.70 33.54
N ARG A 73 -2.24 -4.79 34.46
CA ARG A 73 -3.56 -5.38 34.17
C ARG A 73 -4.27 -4.64 33.04
N TYR A 74 -4.25 -3.31 33.05
CA TYR A 74 -4.88 -2.50 32.02
C TYR A 74 -4.24 -2.73 30.63
N TRP A 75 -2.91 -2.81 30.57
CA TRP A 75 -2.16 -2.95 29.30
C TRP A 75 -1.95 -4.40 28.85
N ALA A 76 -2.18 -5.40 29.71
CA ALA A 76 -1.98 -6.82 29.40
C ALA A 76 -2.93 -7.37 28.33
N GLY A 77 -4.14 -6.81 28.21
CA GLY A 77 -5.10 -7.24 27.18
C GLY A 77 -4.62 -6.97 25.74
N PRO A 78 -5.17 -7.67 24.74
CA PRO A 78 -4.76 -7.55 23.34
C PRO A 78 -4.98 -6.14 22.78
N ALA A 79 -4.33 -5.83 21.66
CA ALA A 79 -4.69 -4.65 20.89
C ALA A 79 -6.08 -4.87 20.25
N ARG A 80 -6.84 -3.80 20.04
CA ARG A 80 -8.18 -3.89 19.43
C ARG A 80 -8.24 -2.97 18.21
N ILE A 81 -8.82 -3.47 17.12
CA ILE A 81 -9.12 -2.66 15.94
C ILE A 81 -10.57 -2.93 15.55
N LYS A 82 -11.44 -1.92 15.65
CA LYS A 82 -12.88 -2.03 15.33
C LYS A 82 -13.57 -3.26 15.95
N GLY A 83 -13.23 -3.56 17.21
CA GLY A 83 -13.78 -4.71 17.95
C GLY A 83 -13.05 -6.03 17.74
N THR A 84 -12.15 -6.14 16.76
CA THR A 84 -11.29 -7.33 16.58
C THR A 84 -10.11 -7.27 17.54
N GLU A 85 -9.94 -8.30 18.37
CA GLU A 85 -8.79 -8.45 19.24
C GLU A 85 -7.59 -9.05 18.49
N LEU A 86 -6.42 -8.47 18.68
CA LEU A 86 -5.18 -8.80 18.00
C LEU A 86 -4.07 -8.85 19.05
N ALA A 87 -3.61 -10.06 19.36
CA ALA A 87 -2.64 -10.32 20.42
C ALA A 87 -1.20 -9.99 19.98
N THR A 88 -0.91 -10.07 18.68
CA THR A 88 0.44 -9.93 18.14
C THR A 88 0.53 -8.90 17.02
N GLN A 89 1.74 -8.33 16.82
CA GLN A 89 2.00 -7.45 15.67
C GLN A 89 1.75 -8.18 14.33
N ARG A 90 2.05 -9.49 14.26
CA ARG A 90 1.80 -10.30 13.07
C ARG A 90 0.31 -10.40 12.72
N GLU A 91 -0.55 -10.50 13.73
CA GLU A 91 -2.00 -10.47 13.54
C GLU A 91 -2.48 -9.09 13.07
N VAL A 92 -1.92 -8.00 13.59
CA VAL A 92 -2.20 -6.64 13.10
C VAL A 92 -1.81 -6.48 11.63
N ASP A 93 -0.63 -6.97 11.25
CA ASP A 93 -0.18 -6.92 9.86
C ASP A 93 -1.09 -7.77 8.94
N ARG A 94 -1.55 -8.93 9.42
CA ARG A 94 -2.51 -9.79 8.71
C ARG A 94 -3.88 -9.13 8.57
N TYR A 95 -4.37 -8.49 9.63
CA TYR A 95 -5.62 -7.75 9.63
C TYR A 95 -5.61 -6.67 8.55
N TRP A 96 -4.60 -5.79 8.55
CA TRP A 96 -4.55 -4.69 7.59
C TRP A 96 -4.34 -5.18 6.14
N ARG A 97 -3.55 -6.24 5.95
CA ARG A 97 -3.40 -6.88 4.63
C ARG A 97 -4.73 -7.41 4.09
N GLY A 98 -5.46 -8.19 4.89
CA GLY A 98 -6.76 -8.74 4.49
C GLY A 98 -7.74 -7.63 4.12
N ARG A 99 -7.85 -6.61 4.99
CA ARG A 99 -8.72 -5.44 4.74
C ARG A 99 -8.33 -4.65 3.50
N LEU A 100 -7.05 -4.61 3.13
CA LEU A 100 -6.60 -3.95 1.91
C LEU A 100 -6.97 -4.78 0.67
N TRP A 101 -6.67 -6.07 0.68
CA TRP A 101 -6.91 -6.95 -0.49
C TRP A 101 -8.40 -7.21 -0.74
N GLU A 102 -9.23 -7.22 0.30
CA GLU A 102 -10.70 -7.26 0.16
C GLU A 102 -11.29 -5.95 -0.38
N SER A 103 -10.56 -4.84 -0.26
CA SER A 103 -11.05 -3.54 -0.71
C SER A 103 -10.88 -3.37 -2.21
N VAL A 104 -11.78 -2.58 -2.81
CA VAL A 104 -11.66 -2.14 -4.22
C VAL A 104 -10.34 -1.39 -4.48
N ASP A 105 -9.81 -0.70 -3.45
CA ASP A 105 -8.55 0.04 -3.56
C ASP A 105 -7.32 -0.89 -3.65
N GLY A 106 -7.42 -2.14 -3.17
CA GLY A 106 -6.30 -3.06 -3.03
C GLY A 106 -6.47 -4.45 -3.64
N THR A 107 -7.62 -4.77 -4.25
CA THR A 107 -7.91 -6.08 -4.84
C THR A 107 -6.91 -6.54 -5.91
N GLY A 108 -6.25 -5.61 -6.61
CA GLY A 108 -5.21 -5.91 -7.60
C GLY A 108 -3.79 -6.00 -7.06
N LEU A 109 -3.58 -5.78 -5.75
CA LEU A 109 -2.26 -5.76 -5.11
C LEU A 109 -1.68 -7.13 -4.69
N PRO A 110 -2.44 -8.24 -4.48
CA PRO A 110 -1.86 -9.50 -4.03
C PRO A 110 -0.69 -10.00 -4.89
N PRO A 111 -0.76 -10.03 -6.24
CA PRO A 111 0.36 -10.49 -7.06
C PRO A 111 1.63 -9.62 -6.91
N ALA A 112 1.48 -8.33 -6.62
CA ALA A 112 2.62 -7.44 -6.42
C ALA A 112 3.45 -7.83 -5.18
N SER A 113 2.83 -8.48 -4.19
CA SER A 113 3.52 -8.92 -2.97
C SER A 113 4.52 -10.05 -3.19
N GLU A 114 4.41 -10.75 -4.32
CA GLU A 114 5.34 -11.81 -4.74
C GLU A 114 6.68 -11.25 -5.24
N VAL A 115 6.74 -9.95 -5.54
CA VAL A 115 7.94 -9.30 -6.07
C VAL A 115 8.36 -8.12 -5.19
N PRO A 116 9.06 -8.35 -4.05
CA PRO A 116 9.35 -7.30 -3.06
C PRO A 116 9.99 -6.03 -3.63
N ARG A 117 10.81 -6.17 -4.68
CA ARG A 117 11.52 -5.05 -5.32
C ARG A 117 10.58 -4.03 -5.97
N VAL A 118 9.36 -4.41 -6.37
CA VAL A 118 8.38 -3.49 -6.99
C VAL A 118 7.88 -2.42 -6.01
N HIS A 119 8.08 -2.63 -4.71
CA HIS A 119 7.65 -1.68 -3.68
C HIS A 119 8.75 -0.70 -3.27
N GLN A 120 9.99 -0.91 -3.72
CA GLN A 120 11.16 -0.14 -3.27
C GLN A 120 11.05 1.36 -3.58
N TRP A 121 10.34 1.75 -4.62
CA TRP A 121 10.11 3.17 -4.93
C TRP A 121 9.35 3.91 -3.83
N ALA A 122 8.52 3.20 -3.04
CA ALA A 122 7.72 3.81 -1.99
C ALA A 122 8.51 4.04 -0.68
N THR A 123 9.65 3.36 -0.50
CA THR A 123 10.44 3.39 0.75
C THR A 123 11.87 3.85 0.59
N SER A 124 12.49 3.65 -0.57
CA SER A 124 13.93 3.85 -0.71
C SER A 124 14.36 5.31 -0.76
N GLY A 125 13.48 6.24 -1.17
CA GLY A 125 13.83 7.65 -1.38
C GLY A 125 14.90 7.92 -2.46
N ARG A 126 15.46 6.87 -3.07
CA ARG A 126 16.60 6.92 -4.01
C ARG A 126 16.20 7.12 -5.47
N GLY A 127 14.91 7.13 -5.76
CA GLY A 127 14.39 7.14 -7.13
C GLY A 127 14.42 8.48 -7.86
N LEU A 128 14.89 9.57 -7.22
CA LEU A 128 14.87 10.94 -7.75
C LEU A 128 13.48 11.35 -8.33
N MET A 129 12.41 10.83 -7.73
CA MET A 129 11.05 11.16 -8.12
C MET A 129 10.64 12.48 -7.47
N SER A 130 10.06 13.40 -8.25
CA SER A 130 9.53 14.63 -7.69
C SER A 130 8.42 14.32 -6.66
N GLY A 131 8.18 15.22 -5.70
CA GLY A 131 7.08 15.04 -4.76
C GLY A 131 5.71 14.90 -5.46
N ALA A 132 5.51 15.62 -6.55
CA ALA A 132 4.30 15.54 -7.36
C ALA A 132 4.15 14.17 -8.05
N ASP A 133 5.22 13.61 -8.58
CA ASP A 133 5.21 12.26 -9.16
C ASP A 133 5.00 11.19 -8.09
N PHE A 134 5.57 11.36 -6.89
CA PHE A 134 5.32 10.47 -5.76
C PHE A 134 3.84 10.44 -5.40
N VAL A 135 3.21 11.61 -5.29
CA VAL A 135 1.78 11.73 -5.02
C VAL A 135 0.95 11.01 -6.10
N ARG A 136 1.26 11.23 -7.39
CA ARG A 136 0.58 10.55 -8.51
C ARG A 136 0.78 9.04 -8.49
N ALA A 137 2.00 8.58 -8.24
CA ALA A 137 2.32 7.14 -8.17
C ALA A 137 1.59 6.46 -7.01
N VAL A 138 1.52 7.13 -5.85
CA VAL A 138 0.72 6.65 -4.71
C VAL A 138 -0.76 6.60 -5.05
N ALA A 139 -1.28 7.60 -5.77
CA ALA A 139 -2.68 7.61 -6.19
C ALA A 139 -3.01 6.45 -7.14
N VAL A 140 -2.12 6.13 -8.08
CA VAL A 140 -2.27 4.95 -8.94
C VAL A 140 -2.19 3.65 -8.13
N ARG A 141 -1.22 3.56 -7.21
CA ARG A 141 -1.02 2.37 -6.35
C ARG A 141 -2.22 2.07 -5.46
N GLY A 142 -2.83 3.09 -4.87
CA GLY A 142 -4.02 2.96 -4.01
C GLY A 142 -5.35 3.06 -4.75
N ALA A 143 -5.33 2.92 -6.08
CA ALA A 143 -6.48 3.07 -6.97
C ALA A 143 -7.35 4.32 -6.69
N SER A 144 -6.70 5.43 -6.32
CA SER A 144 -7.34 6.68 -5.90
C SER A 144 -7.39 7.77 -6.95
N VAL A 145 -6.95 7.46 -8.15
CA VAL A 145 -7.25 8.24 -9.36
C VAL A 145 -8.76 8.28 -9.57
N ALA A 146 -9.28 9.43 -10.00
CA ALA A 146 -10.68 9.59 -10.33
C ALA A 146 -11.06 8.67 -11.50
N THR A 147 -12.00 7.77 -11.27
CA THR A 147 -12.66 6.93 -12.29
C THR A 147 -14.16 6.92 -12.03
N PRO A 148 -15.03 6.59 -13.00
CA PRO A 148 -16.47 6.54 -12.77
C PRO A 148 -16.85 5.66 -11.57
N LEU A 149 -16.28 4.46 -11.45
CA LEU A 149 -16.50 3.57 -10.31
C LEU A 149 -16.05 4.17 -8.97
N ARG A 150 -14.98 4.96 -8.96
CA ARG A 150 -14.55 5.65 -7.73
C ARG A 150 -15.48 6.81 -7.40
N SER A 151 -15.83 7.60 -8.41
CA SER A 151 -16.68 8.79 -8.28
C SER A 151 -18.13 8.45 -7.90
N SER A 152 -18.60 7.22 -8.17
CA SER A 152 -19.94 6.77 -7.76
C SER A 152 -20.03 6.39 -6.27
N ARG A 153 -18.90 6.26 -5.55
CA ARG A 153 -18.89 5.93 -4.12
C ARG A 153 -19.62 6.99 -3.31
N GLY A 154 -20.56 6.55 -2.47
CA GLY A 154 -21.39 7.44 -1.66
C GLY A 154 -22.37 8.29 -2.48
N ARG A 155 -22.56 8.00 -3.77
CA ARG A 155 -23.45 8.72 -4.68
C ARG A 155 -24.38 7.71 -5.38
N PRO A 156 -25.51 7.35 -4.76
CA PRO A 156 -26.47 6.43 -5.37
C PRO A 156 -26.97 6.98 -6.72
N GLY A 157 -27.11 6.12 -7.72
CA GLY A 157 -27.64 6.49 -9.04
C GLY A 157 -26.63 7.08 -10.02
N VAL A 158 -25.37 7.29 -9.63
CA VAL A 158 -24.30 7.68 -10.56
C VAL A 158 -23.79 6.44 -11.31
N ASP A 159 -23.75 6.50 -12.64
CA ASP A 159 -23.21 5.43 -13.47
C ASP A 159 -21.72 5.19 -13.17
N SER A 160 -21.40 3.98 -12.72
CA SER A 160 -20.04 3.53 -12.40
C SER A 160 -19.30 2.93 -13.58
N ASP A 161 -19.96 2.78 -14.71
CA ASP A 161 -19.51 1.92 -15.79
C ASP A 161 -18.69 2.67 -16.83
N CYS A 162 -17.91 1.90 -17.57
CA CYS A 162 -17.14 2.42 -18.68
C CYS A 162 -18.08 2.82 -19.80
N ALA A 163 -17.96 4.06 -20.30
CA ALA A 163 -18.74 4.56 -21.42
C ALA A 163 -18.62 3.71 -22.69
N VAL A 164 -17.50 2.98 -22.86
CA VAL A 164 -17.23 2.15 -24.03
C VAL A 164 -17.65 0.70 -23.81
N CYS A 165 -17.28 0.12 -22.66
CA CYS A 165 -17.41 -1.32 -22.44
C CYS A 165 -18.57 -1.73 -21.54
N ARG A 166 -19.24 -0.77 -20.90
CA ARG A 166 -20.39 -0.99 -19.99
C ARG A 166 -20.10 -2.02 -18.88
N VAL A 167 -18.86 -2.01 -18.38
CA VAL A 167 -18.42 -2.74 -17.18
C VAL A 167 -17.94 -1.74 -16.14
N PRO A 168 -17.92 -2.08 -14.83
CA PRO A 168 -17.46 -1.17 -13.79
C PRO A 168 -16.10 -0.54 -14.10
N ALA A 169 -16.05 0.79 -14.23
CA ALA A 169 -14.86 1.53 -14.64
C ALA A 169 -13.89 1.74 -13.47
N SER A 170 -13.32 0.64 -12.99
CA SER A 170 -12.21 0.66 -12.04
C SER A 170 -10.93 1.18 -12.70
N LEU A 171 -9.96 1.63 -11.89
CA LEU A 171 -8.64 1.99 -12.41
C LEU A 171 -7.97 0.78 -13.11
N GLY A 172 -8.16 -0.42 -12.59
CA GLY A 172 -7.68 -1.66 -13.21
C GLY A 172 -8.26 -1.85 -14.61
N HIS A 173 -9.58 -1.74 -14.75
CA HIS A 173 -10.25 -1.81 -16.06
C HIS A 173 -9.72 -0.75 -17.03
N VAL A 174 -9.76 0.53 -16.63
CA VAL A 174 -9.38 1.66 -17.49
C VAL A 174 -7.91 1.56 -17.91
N SER A 175 -7.02 1.19 -17.00
CA SER A 175 -5.57 1.18 -17.27
C SER A 175 -5.04 -0.11 -17.88
N GLN A 176 -5.67 -1.27 -17.65
CA GLN A 176 -5.14 -2.58 -18.06
C GLN A 176 -5.96 -3.29 -19.15
N SER A 177 -7.26 -3.03 -19.27
CA SER A 177 -8.14 -3.88 -20.11
C SER A 177 -8.95 -3.11 -21.14
N CYS A 178 -9.37 -1.87 -20.85
CA CYS A 178 -10.34 -1.14 -21.67
C CYS A 178 -9.87 -0.92 -23.13
N PRO A 179 -10.61 -1.37 -24.16
CA PRO A 179 -10.35 -1.07 -25.56
C PRO A 179 -10.01 0.40 -25.86
N SER A 180 -10.71 1.35 -25.22
CA SER A 180 -10.46 2.79 -25.43
C SER A 180 -9.04 3.25 -25.07
N THR A 181 -8.37 2.55 -24.15
CA THR A 181 -7.00 2.86 -23.74
C THR A 181 -5.97 1.89 -24.33
N HIS A 182 -6.36 1.04 -25.29
CA HIS A 182 -5.46 0.04 -25.87
C HIS A 182 -4.17 0.66 -26.44
N GLY A 183 -4.29 1.71 -27.26
CA GLY A 183 -3.13 2.40 -27.81
C GLY A 183 -2.18 2.98 -26.75
N LEU A 184 -2.73 3.50 -25.63
CA LEU A 184 -1.92 3.98 -24.51
C LEU A 184 -1.21 2.84 -23.78
N ARG A 185 -1.84 1.65 -23.68
CA ARG A 185 -1.18 0.46 -23.11
C ARG A 185 -0.04 -0.03 -23.97
N VAL A 186 -0.24 -0.09 -25.29
CA VAL A 186 0.81 -0.46 -26.25
C VAL A 186 1.97 0.53 -26.16
N ARG A 187 1.69 1.84 -26.20
CA ARG A 187 2.73 2.87 -26.03
C ARG A 187 3.50 2.71 -24.71
N ARG A 188 2.81 2.52 -23.58
CA ARG A 188 3.45 2.29 -22.27
C ARG A 188 4.33 1.05 -22.29
N HIS A 189 3.87 -0.03 -22.91
CA HIS A 189 4.65 -1.25 -23.09
C HIS A 189 5.92 -0.96 -23.91
N ASP A 190 5.80 -0.30 -25.05
CA ASP A 190 6.92 -0.03 -25.95
C ASP A 190 7.95 0.90 -25.30
N ASP A 191 7.50 1.92 -24.57
CA ASP A 191 8.38 2.81 -23.81
C ASP A 191 9.16 2.05 -22.72
N LEU A 192 8.51 1.10 -22.02
CA LEU A 192 9.18 0.23 -21.04
C LEU A 192 10.18 -0.72 -21.69
N VAL A 193 9.82 -1.35 -22.82
CA VAL A 193 10.72 -2.23 -23.57
C VAL A 193 11.94 -1.45 -24.02
N LYS A 194 11.77 -0.26 -24.61
CA LYS A 194 12.88 0.63 -25.02
C LYS A 194 13.76 1.01 -23.83
N PHE A 195 13.17 1.36 -22.69
CA PHE A 195 13.91 1.72 -21.48
C PHE A 195 14.78 0.56 -20.97
N VAL A 196 14.19 -0.65 -20.85
CA VAL A 196 14.91 -1.85 -20.39
C VAL A 196 15.98 -2.27 -21.39
N ALA A 197 15.67 -2.28 -22.69
CA ALA A 197 16.61 -2.54 -23.77
C ALA A 197 17.83 -1.60 -23.69
N GLY A 198 17.59 -0.29 -23.59
CA GLY A 198 18.67 0.70 -23.47
C GLY A 198 19.48 0.59 -22.17
N ARG A 199 18.93 0.01 -21.10
CA ARG A 199 19.68 -0.33 -19.88
C ARG A 199 20.57 -1.55 -20.10
N LEU A 200 20.05 -2.60 -20.73
CA LEU A 200 20.79 -3.83 -21.01
C LEU A 200 21.99 -3.58 -21.93
N VAL A 201 21.80 -2.80 -23.01
CA VAL A 201 22.90 -2.43 -23.92
C VAL A 201 24.00 -1.67 -23.19
N ARG A 202 23.63 -0.72 -22.32
CA ARG A 202 24.61 0.03 -21.50
C ARG A 202 25.38 -0.85 -20.50
N CYS A 203 24.80 -1.99 -20.12
CA CYS A 203 25.46 -2.99 -19.28
C CYS A 203 26.28 -4.01 -20.10
N GLY A 204 26.37 -3.85 -21.42
CA GLY A 204 27.13 -4.74 -22.30
C GLY A 204 26.37 -5.98 -22.78
N CYS A 205 25.04 -6.04 -22.62
CA CYS A 205 24.24 -7.14 -23.13
C CYS A 205 23.91 -6.95 -24.62
N GLU A 206 24.11 -7.98 -25.42
CA GLU A 206 23.62 -8.03 -26.80
C GLU A 206 22.12 -8.29 -26.82
N LEU A 207 21.38 -7.45 -27.56
CA LEU A 207 19.94 -7.64 -27.73
C LEU A 207 19.65 -8.42 -29.02
N PRO A 208 18.68 -9.35 -29.01
CA PRO A 208 18.20 -10.00 -30.22
C PRO A 208 17.78 -8.99 -31.30
N ASN A 209 17.95 -9.33 -32.59
CA ASN A 209 17.61 -8.44 -33.72
C ASN A 209 16.19 -7.87 -33.65
N LYS A 210 15.23 -8.61 -33.08
CA LYS A 210 13.84 -8.15 -32.83
C LYS A 210 13.70 -7.07 -31.75
N PHE A 211 14.79 -6.58 -31.18
CA PHE A 211 14.87 -5.42 -30.28
C PHE A 211 15.86 -4.35 -30.78
N GLN A 212 16.54 -4.61 -31.91
CA GLN A 212 17.47 -3.69 -32.55
C GLN A 212 16.72 -2.94 -33.67
N GLY A 213 16.56 -1.62 -33.54
CA GLY A 213 15.79 -0.80 -34.49
C GLY A 213 14.54 -0.21 -33.85
N VAL A 214 14.58 1.10 -33.61
CA VAL A 214 13.52 1.86 -32.95
C VAL A 214 12.39 2.11 -33.95
N ASN A 215 11.45 1.17 -34.08
CA ASN A 215 10.06 1.40 -34.52
C ASN A 215 9.26 0.10 -34.37
N TYR A 216 8.85 -0.19 -33.14
CA TYR A 216 7.93 -1.27 -32.85
C TYR A 216 6.50 -0.74 -32.97
N GLN A 217 5.80 -1.12 -34.04
CA GLN A 217 4.36 -1.39 -33.96
C GLN A 217 4.24 -2.90 -33.69
N ILE A 218 4.18 -3.29 -32.42
CA ILE A 218 3.83 -4.68 -32.07
C ILE A 218 2.31 -4.77 -32.16
N SER A 219 1.81 -5.13 -33.34
CA SER A 219 0.43 -5.54 -33.54
C SER A 219 0.22 -6.91 -32.87
N PHE A 220 -0.39 -6.90 -31.69
CA PHE A 220 -0.99 -8.11 -31.13
C PHE A 220 -2.36 -8.31 -31.77
N SER A 221 -2.46 -9.29 -32.67
CA SER A 221 -3.74 -9.91 -32.99
C SER A 221 -4.20 -10.66 -31.74
N ILE A 222 -5.32 -10.22 -31.15
CA ILE A 222 -6.10 -11.00 -30.19
C ILE A 222 -6.93 -12.01 -31.00
#